data_AF-X1KF55-F1
#
_entry.id   AF-X1KF55-F1
#
_cell.length_a   1.000
_cell.length_b   1.000
_cell.length_c   1.000
_cell.angle_alpha   90.00
_cell.angle_beta   90.00
_cell.angle_gamma   90.00
#
_symmetry.space_group_name_H-M   'P 1'
#
loop_
_entity.id
_entity.type
_entity.pdbx_description
1 polymer ?
#
loop_
_entity_poly.entity_id
_entity_poly.type
_entity_poly.pdbx_seq_one_letter_code
_entity_poly.pdbx_strand_id
1 'polypeptide(L)'
;PDMIKRMGYADEFPEAQVHWLEMQGISRDWAEKYWFAHWEPPSIQAGYEMLHREDVDRPGQSIIDESELDMLYRTVEIPPYWREKLTKIAYLPYTRVDVRRMHDMGVLTDKELIQSYKDLGYDQVHAEKMADFTIRYNQQGDKELTKAQILAGYKEKIFSKADTKQFLLDIEYPDALADYLILMEDYKEAKDLQDDLLSNIKDRYQNNMADEFETRSRLNS
;
A
#
# COMPACT_ATOMS: atom_id res chain seq x y z
N PRO A 1 -16.97 40.43 -17.86
CA PRO A 1 -16.49 40.39 -19.26
C PRO A 1 -15.43 39.31 -19.48
N ASP A 2 -14.35 39.32 -18.67
CA ASP A 2 -13.21 38.42 -18.88
C ASP A 2 -13.54 36.95 -18.60
N MET A 3 -14.35 36.67 -17.57
CA MET A 3 -14.79 35.30 -17.23
C MET A 3 -15.73 34.70 -18.28
N ILE A 4 -16.64 35.50 -18.83
CA ILE A 4 -17.57 35.06 -19.91
C ILE A 4 -16.74 34.62 -21.12
N LYS A 5 -15.72 35.40 -21.48
CA LYS A 5 -14.83 35.09 -22.60
C LYS A 5 -13.92 33.90 -22.30
N ARG A 6 -13.33 33.82 -21.10
CA ARG A 6 -12.42 32.72 -20.71
C ARG A 6 -13.14 31.38 -20.68
N MET A 7 -14.38 31.35 -20.20
CA MET A 7 -15.19 30.13 -20.07
C MET A 7 -16.02 29.80 -21.31
N GLY A 8 -15.98 30.64 -22.35
CA GLY A 8 -16.80 30.43 -23.54
C GLY A 8 -18.31 30.54 -23.29
N TYR A 9 -18.76 31.24 -22.24
CA TYR A 9 -20.19 31.26 -21.90
C TYR A 9 -21.07 31.88 -22.98
N ALA A 10 -20.52 32.76 -23.81
CA ALA A 10 -21.22 33.33 -24.96
C ALA A 10 -21.20 32.43 -26.20
N ASP A 11 -20.40 31.37 -26.19
CA ASP A 11 -20.32 30.45 -27.31
C ASP A 11 -21.66 29.70 -27.46
N GLU A 12 -21.94 29.30 -28.70
CA GLU A 12 -23.15 28.57 -29.08
C GLU A 12 -24.48 29.30 -28.76
N PHE A 13 -24.45 30.59 -28.44
CA PHE A 13 -25.67 31.38 -28.19
C PHE A 13 -26.63 31.31 -29.40
N PRO A 14 -27.88 30.86 -29.23
CA PRO A 14 -28.77 30.66 -30.37
C PRO A 14 -29.36 32.00 -30.82
N GLU A 15 -28.73 32.65 -31.80
CA GLU A 15 -29.19 33.97 -32.30
C GLU A 15 -30.65 33.98 -32.78
N ALA A 16 -31.13 32.86 -33.32
CA ALA A 16 -32.50 32.74 -33.84
C ALA A 16 -33.60 32.90 -32.77
N GLN A 17 -33.33 32.61 -31.49
CA GLN A 17 -34.34 32.79 -30.43
C GLN A 17 -34.52 34.25 -30.01
N VAL A 18 -33.56 35.14 -30.30
CA VAL A 18 -33.60 36.54 -29.85
C VAL A 18 -34.89 37.22 -30.32
N HIS A 19 -35.28 37.02 -31.58
CA HIS A 19 -36.53 37.55 -32.12
C HIS A 19 -37.77 37.15 -31.28
N TRP A 20 -37.86 35.87 -30.92
CA TRP A 20 -39.00 35.33 -30.16
C TRP A 20 -38.97 35.75 -28.69
N LEU A 21 -37.79 35.90 -28.11
CA LEU A 21 -37.60 36.37 -26.73
C LEU A 21 -37.92 37.86 -26.60
N GLU A 22 -37.52 38.67 -27.56
CA GLU A 22 -37.84 40.11 -27.61
C GLU A 22 -39.36 40.33 -27.71
N MET A 23 -40.07 39.53 -28.51
CA MET A 23 -41.54 39.56 -28.58
C MET A 23 -42.22 39.16 -27.25
N GLN A 24 -41.53 38.41 -26.40
CA GLN A 24 -41.99 38.05 -25.04
C GLN A 24 -41.52 39.05 -23.98
N GLY A 25 -40.84 40.14 -24.38
CA GLY A 25 -40.35 41.17 -23.48
C GLY A 25 -39.00 40.86 -22.81
N ILE A 26 -38.30 39.81 -23.24
CA ILE A 26 -36.94 39.49 -22.78
C ILE A 26 -35.94 40.17 -23.72
N SER A 27 -35.19 41.15 -23.22
CA SER A 27 -34.15 41.80 -24.02
C SER A 27 -33.00 40.84 -24.33
N ARG A 28 -32.25 41.14 -25.40
CA ARG A 28 -31.01 40.42 -25.73
C ARG A 28 -30.05 40.30 -24.55
N ASP A 29 -29.84 41.37 -23.79
CA ASP A 29 -28.95 41.38 -22.61
C ASP A 29 -29.40 40.35 -21.54
N TRP A 30 -30.70 40.23 -21.31
CA TRP A 30 -31.23 39.22 -20.39
C TRP A 30 -31.18 37.81 -20.98
N ALA A 31 -31.46 37.65 -22.27
CA ALA A 31 -31.32 36.37 -22.96
C ALA A 31 -29.88 35.82 -22.88
N GLU A 32 -28.88 36.67 -23.09
CA GLU A 32 -27.46 36.33 -22.95
C GLU A 32 -27.11 35.97 -21.50
N LYS A 33 -27.62 36.69 -20.49
CA LYS A 33 -27.38 36.33 -19.08
C LYS A 33 -28.01 34.99 -18.69
N TYR A 34 -29.23 34.72 -19.16
CA TYR A 34 -29.86 33.41 -18.96
C TYR A 34 -29.04 32.30 -19.63
N TRP A 35 -28.51 32.56 -20.82
CA TRP A 35 -27.58 31.65 -21.47
C TRP A 35 -26.30 31.47 -20.64
N PHE A 36 -25.64 32.52 -20.16
CA PHE A 36 -24.40 32.34 -19.39
C PHE A 36 -24.63 31.52 -18.11
N ALA A 37 -25.81 31.62 -17.50
CA ALA A 37 -26.19 30.86 -16.31
C ALA A 37 -26.67 29.42 -16.60
N HIS A 38 -26.93 29.05 -17.87
CA HIS A 38 -27.46 27.73 -18.21
C HIS A 38 -26.41 26.62 -18.22
N TRP A 39 -25.14 26.99 -18.43
CA TRP A 39 -24.03 26.05 -18.52
C TRP A 39 -23.86 25.30 -17.19
N GLU A 40 -23.60 23.99 -17.28
CA GLU A 40 -23.29 23.17 -16.12
C GLU A 40 -21.77 23.12 -15.91
N PRO A 41 -21.23 23.69 -14.81
CA PRO A 41 -19.82 23.60 -14.50
C PRO A 41 -19.41 22.20 -14.01
N PRO A 42 -18.12 21.83 -14.11
CA PRO A 42 -17.60 20.59 -13.52
C PRO A 42 -17.85 20.50 -12.01
N SER A 43 -17.95 19.28 -11.48
CA SER A 43 -17.99 19.06 -10.04
C SER A 43 -16.65 19.40 -9.37
N ILE A 44 -16.66 19.66 -8.07
CA ILE A 44 -15.43 19.90 -7.31
C ILE A 44 -14.53 18.67 -7.30
N GLN A 45 -15.10 17.47 -7.27
CA GLN A 45 -14.35 16.23 -7.38
C GLN A 45 -13.63 16.12 -8.72
N ALA A 46 -14.28 16.50 -9.83
CA ALA A 46 -13.62 16.59 -11.13
C ALA A 46 -12.50 17.65 -11.11
N GLY A 47 -12.72 18.78 -10.41
CA GLY A 47 -11.69 19.78 -10.15
C GLY A 47 -10.44 19.21 -9.46
N TYR A 48 -10.61 18.38 -8.42
CA TYR A 48 -9.49 17.70 -7.76
C TYR A 48 -8.78 16.72 -8.68
N GLU A 49 -9.52 15.96 -9.49
CA GLU A 49 -8.90 15.08 -10.47
C GLU A 49 -8.06 15.85 -11.49
N MET A 50 -8.57 16.98 -12.01
CA MET A 50 -7.80 17.84 -12.91
C MET A 50 -6.58 18.47 -12.22
N LEU A 51 -6.67 18.80 -10.93
CA LEU A 51 -5.54 19.32 -10.15
C LEU A 51 -4.41 18.29 -10.01
N HIS A 52 -4.74 17.01 -9.87
CA HIS A 52 -3.75 15.96 -9.61
C HIS A 52 -3.23 15.26 -10.87
N ARG A 53 -4.04 15.20 -11.93
CA ARG A 53 -3.64 14.54 -13.18
C ARG A 53 -2.70 15.43 -13.97
N GLU A 54 -1.65 14.81 -14.49
CA GLU A 54 -0.70 15.45 -15.39
C GLU A 54 -1.35 15.69 -16.76
N ASP A 55 -1.05 16.83 -17.33
CA ASP A 55 -1.46 17.19 -18.69
C ASP A 55 -0.52 16.52 -19.71
N VAL A 56 -1.10 15.70 -20.58
CA VAL A 56 -0.36 14.97 -21.63
C VAL A 56 0.30 15.94 -22.63
N ASP A 57 -0.33 17.10 -22.86
CA ASP A 57 0.18 18.11 -23.78
C ASP A 57 1.18 19.06 -23.10
N ARG A 58 1.22 19.07 -21.76
CA ARG A 58 2.15 19.88 -20.93
C ARG A 58 2.82 19.02 -19.85
N PRO A 59 3.80 18.17 -20.21
CA PRO A 59 4.49 17.31 -19.24
C PRO A 59 5.10 18.11 -18.08
N GLY A 60 4.94 17.59 -16.86
CA GLY A 60 5.34 18.22 -15.61
C GLY A 60 4.35 19.25 -15.06
N GLN A 61 3.19 19.46 -15.71
CA GLN A 61 2.14 20.34 -15.24
C GLN A 61 0.83 19.58 -15.05
N SER A 62 0.06 19.96 -14.03
CA SER A 62 -1.31 19.49 -13.86
C SER A 62 -2.24 20.05 -14.95
N ILE A 63 -3.37 19.37 -15.20
CA ILE A 63 -4.39 19.84 -16.15
C ILE A 63 -4.89 21.24 -15.76
N ILE A 64 -5.14 21.46 -14.45
CA ILE A 64 -5.40 22.79 -13.89
C ILE A 64 -4.46 23.06 -12.71
N ASP A 65 -4.25 24.35 -12.42
CA ASP A 65 -3.56 24.79 -11.20
C ASP A 65 -4.54 25.20 -10.07
N GLU A 66 -4.00 25.57 -8.91
CA GLU A 66 -4.82 26.02 -7.76
C GLU A 66 -5.62 27.30 -8.04
N SER A 67 -5.14 28.17 -8.94
CA SER A 67 -5.84 29.40 -9.32
C SER A 67 -7.08 29.10 -10.17
N GLU A 68 -6.97 28.10 -11.04
CA GLU A 68 -8.06 27.58 -11.85
C GLU A 68 -9.05 26.76 -11.02
N LEU A 69 -8.58 26.07 -9.98
CA LEU A 69 -9.46 25.45 -8.99
C LEU A 69 -10.26 26.50 -8.19
N ASP A 70 -9.64 27.61 -7.76
CA ASP A 70 -10.37 28.71 -7.11
C ASP A 70 -11.39 29.36 -8.04
N MET A 71 -11.05 29.45 -9.32
CA MET A 71 -11.99 29.88 -10.35
C MET A 71 -13.20 28.95 -10.45
N LEU A 72 -12.99 27.64 -10.44
CA LEU A 72 -14.08 26.66 -10.41
C LEU A 72 -14.95 26.84 -9.16
N TYR A 73 -14.36 26.98 -7.97
CA TYR A 73 -15.11 27.27 -6.74
C TYR A 73 -15.98 28.52 -6.88
N ARG A 74 -15.47 29.57 -7.51
CA ARG A 74 -16.24 30.79 -7.77
C ARG A 74 -17.39 30.53 -8.74
N THR A 75 -17.15 29.76 -9.80
CA THR A 75 -18.15 29.42 -10.82
C THR A 75 -19.31 28.63 -10.23
N VAL A 76 -19.03 27.66 -9.35
CA VAL A 76 -20.08 26.90 -8.62
C VAL A 76 -20.59 27.62 -7.36
N GLU A 77 -20.30 28.92 -7.26
CA GLU A 77 -20.80 29.82 -6.19
C GLU A 77 -20.39 29.41 -4.76
N ILE A 78 -19.26 28.72 -4.58
CA ILE A 78 -18.74 28.40 -3.24
C ILE A 78 -18.23 29.68 -2.55
N PRO A 79 -18.69 29.99 -1.32
CA PRO A 79 -18.23 31.16 -0.58
C PRO A 79 -16.72 31.12 -0.31
N PRO A 80 -16.01 32.27 -0.38
CA PRO A 80 -14.55 32.33 -0.16
C PRO A 80 -14.09 31.65 1.14
N TYR A 81 -14.90 31.69 2.20
CA TYR A 81 -14.62 31.06 3.49
C TYR A 81 -14.33 29.54 3.41
N TRP A 82 -14.97 28.84 2.47
CA TRP A 82 -14.86 27.39 2.32
C TRP A 82 -13.76 26.95 1.37
N ARG A 83 -13.38 27.80 0.42
CA ARG A 83 -12.46 27.44 -0.67
C ARG A 83 -11.12 26.93 -0.18
N GLU A 84 -10.48 27.67 0.73
CA GLU A 84 -9.21 27.26 1.32
C GLU A 84 -9.31 25.92 2.08
N LYS A 85 -10.45 25.69 2.76
CA LYS A 85 -10.67 24.44 3.53
C LYS A 85 -10.88 23.25 2.60
N LEU A 86 -11.60 23.47 1.51
CA LEU A 86 -11.79 22.48 0.45
C LEU A 86 -10.47 22.17 -0.26
N THR A 87 -9.64 23.18 -0.55
CA THR A 87 -8.31 22.95 -1.16
C THR A 87 -7.42 22.10 -0.27
N LYS A 88 -7.43 22.30 1.06
CA LYS A 88 -6.64 21.49 2.00
C LYS A 88 -6.99 20.00 1.99
N ILE A 89 -8.23 19.65 1.63
CA ILE A 89 -8.68 18.26 1.53
C ILE A 89 -8.67 17.72 0.10
N ALA A 90 -8.12 18.47 -0.86
CA ALA A 90 -7.95 17.98 -2.22
C ALA A 90 -6.99 16.79 -2.24
N TYR A 91 -5.92 16.84 -1.44
CA TYR A 91 -4.90 15.79 -1.38
C TYR A 91 -5.27 14.69 -0.39
N LEU A 92 -4.89 13.46 -0.74
CA LEU A 92 -5.16 12.29 0.10
C LEU A 92 -4.22 12.25 1.32
N PRO A 93 -4.73 11.93 2.52
CA PRO A 93 -3.88 11.58 3.65
C PRO A 93 -3.17 10.24 3.38
N TYR A 94 -2.11 9.96 4.16
CA TYR A 94 -1.43 8.66 4.09
C TYR A 94 -2.41 7.51 4.39
N THR A 95 -2.26 6.40 3.67
CA THR A 95 -3.11 5.22 3.90
C THR A 95 -2.77 4.55 5.23
N ARG A 96 -3.73 3.81 5.80
CA ARG A 96 -3.50 3.01 7.03
C ARG A 96 -2.34 2.03 6.92
N VAL A 97 -2.08 1.51 5.73
CA VAL A 97 -0.99 0.54 5.51
C VAL A 97 0.35 1.27 5.48
N ASP A 98 0.41 2.40 4.80
CA ASP A 98 1.64 3.16 4.66
C ASP A 98 2.05 3.78 5.99
N VAL A 99 1.12 4.35 6.78
CA VAL A 99 1.46 4.91 8.11
C VAL A 99 2.06 3.87 9.05
N ARG A 100 1.60 2.60 8.97
CA ARG A 100 2.16 1.50 9.78
C ARG A 100 3.59 1.17 9.39
N ARG A 101 3.86 1.07 8.08
CA ARG A 101 5.19 0.80 7.52
C ARG A 101 6.15 1.96 7.76
N MET A 102 5.67 3.19 7.60
CA MET A 102 6.46 4.40 7.86
C MET A 102 6.84 4.49 9.34
N HIS A 103 5.91 4.17 10.25
CA HIS A 103 6.22 4.06 11.68
C HIS A 103 7.24 2.94 11.96
N ASP A 104 7.08 1.77 11.35
CA ASP A 104 8.02 0.64 11.46
C ASP A 104 9.44 1.01 11.04
N MET A 105 9.56 1.77 9.95
CA MET A 105 10.83 2.27 9.43
C MET A 105 11.37 3.51 10.17
N GLY A 106 10.70 3.96 11.24
CA GLY A 106 11.09 5.15 11.99
C GLY A 106 10.93 6.48 11.24
N VAL A 107 10.18 6.49 10.12
CA VAL A 107 9.84 7.69 9.36
C VAL A 107 8.80 8.53 10.09
N LEU A 108 7.85 7.88 10.79
CA LEU A 108 6.86 8.55 11.64
C LEU A 108 7.15 8.25 13.10
N THR A 109 7.05 9.29 13.94
CA THR A 109 6.99 9.15 15.40
C THR A 109 5.62 8.66 15.86
N ASP A 110 5.50 8.14 17.08
CA ASP A 110 4.22 7.75 17.70
C ASP A 110 3.16 8.86 17.62
N LYS A 111 3.58 10.12 17.81
CA LYS A 111 2.69 11.29 17.74
C LYS A 111 2.19 11.53 16.31
N GLU A 112 3.06 11.42 15.32
CA GLU A 112 2.71 11.58 13.91
C GLU A 112 1.86 10.41 13.41
N LEU A 113 2.07 9.20 13.94
CA LEU A 113 1.21 8.04 13.69
C LEU A 113 -0.23 8.30 14.16
N ILE A 114 -0.41 8.81 15.39
CA ILE A 114 -1.74 9.18 15.91
C ILE A 114 -2.38 10.26 15.04
N GLN A 115 -1.62 11.29 14.65
CA GLN A 115 -2.14 12.35 13.79
C GLN A 115 -2.57 11.81 12.42
N SER A 116 -1.78 10.92 11.83
CA SER A 116 -2.09 10.34 10.52
C SER A 116 -3.38 9.52 10.55
N TYR A 117 -3.69 8.85 11.67
CA TYR A 117 -5.00 8.23 11.87
C TYR A 117 -6.14 9.24 11.98
N LYS A 118 -5.92 10.39 12.62
CA LYS A 118 -6.95 11.45 12.66
C LYS A 118 -7.22 12.03 11.28
N ASP A 119 -6.19 12.18 10.46
CA ASP A 119 -6.33 12.70 9.08
C ASP A 119 -7.14 11.74 8.20
N LEU A 120 -7.17 10.45 8.54
CA LEU A 120 -8.06 9.43 7.95
C LEU A 120 -9.50 9.46 8.49
N GLY A 121 -9.79 10.32 9.47
CA GLY A 121 -11.12 10.51 10.05
C GLY A 121 -11.38 9.74 11.35
N TYR A 122 -10.37 9.10 11.96
CA TYR A 122 -10.55 8.52 13.30
C TYR A 122 -10.69 9.61 14.36
N ASP A 123 -11.58 9.40 15.33
CA ASP A 123 -11.58 10.22 16.54
C ASP A 123 -10.34 9.94 17.42
N GLN A 124 -10.16 10.75 18.46
CA GLN A 124 -9.01 10.66 19.37
C GLN A 124 -8.81 9.25 19.94
N VAL A 125 -9.88 8.62 20.43
CA VAL A 125 -9.81 7.34 21.13
C VAL A 125 -9.44 6.23 20.17
N HIS A 126 -10.03 6.22 18.97
CA HIS A 126 -9.73 5.23 17.96
C HIS A 126 -8.33 5.42 17.37
N ALA A 127 -7.89 6.66 17.17
CA ALA A 127 -6.54 6.97 16.68
C ALA A 127 -5.46 6.50 17.67
N GLU A 128 -5.64 6.76 18.97
CA GLU A 128 -4.73 6.30 20.03
C GLU A 128 -4.66 4.77 20.11
N LYS A 129 -5.82 4.09 20.10
CA LYS A 129 -5.86 2.62 20.13
C LYS A 129 -5.24 1.99 18.90
N MET A 130 -5.44 2.59 17.72
CA MET A 130 -4.83 2.12 16.48
C MET A 130 -3.31 2.32 16.47
N ALA A 131 -2.83 3.41 17.07
CA ALA A 131 -1.41 3.65 17.25
C ALA A 131 -0.80 2.62 18.22
N ASP A 132 -1.40 2.38 19.38
CA ASP A 132 -0.94 1.35 20.34
C ASP A 132 -0.90 -0.04 19.71
N PHE A 133 -1.94 -0.42 18.96
CA PHE A 133 -1.95 -1.65 18.17
C PHE A 133 -0.77 -1.72 17.19
N THR A 134 -0.54 -0.65 16.44
CA THR A 134 0.52 -0.60 15.42
C THR A 134 1.91 -0.69 16.04
N ILE A 135 2.14 0.02 17.15
CA ILE A 135 3.42 -0.01 17.87
C ILE A 135 3.72 -1.44 18.34
N ARG A 136 2.73 -2.13 18.94
CA ARG A 136 2.88 -3.53 19.38
C ARG A 136 3.08 -4.49 18.22
N TYR A 137 2.32 -4.30 17.14
CA TYR A 137 2.43 -5.13 15.93
C TYR A 137 3.83 -5.03 15.31
N ASN A 138 4.37 -3.82 15.20
CA ASN A 138 5.71 -3.60 14.64
C ASN A 138 6.80 -4.25 15.53
N GLN A 139 6.65 -4.20 16.86
CA GLN A 139 7.57 -4.86 17.79
C GLN A 139 7.57 -6.39 17.69
N GLN A 140 6.48 -7.02 17.21
CA GLN A 140 6.42 -8.47 16.99
C GLN A 140 7.19 -8.90 15.73
N GLY A 141 7.18 -8.08 14.67
CA GLY A 141 7.84 -8.38 13.40
C GLY A 141 9.36 -8.53 13.48
N ASP A 142 10.00 -7.89 14.46
CA ASP A 142 11.46 -7.84 14.60
C ASP A 142 12.09 -8.97 15.43
N LYS A 143 11.30 -9.82 16.09
CA LYS A 143 11.84 -10.70 17.16
C LYS A 143 11.58 -12.19 17.04
N GLU A 144 10.77 -12.62 16.09
CA GLU A 144 10.45 -14.05 15.96
C GLU A 144 11.31 -14.70 14.88
N LEU A 145 12.16 -15.64 15.31
CA LEU A 145 12.82 -16.56 14.39
C LEU A 145 11.72 -17.28 13.60
N THR A 146 11.77 -17.22 12.28
CA THR A 146 10.86 -18.01 11.44
C THR A 146 11.08 -19.50 11.70
N LYS A 147 10.05 -20.33 11.47
CA LYS A 147 10.19 -21.80 11.50
C LYS A 147 11.43 -22.29 10.74
N ALA A 148 11.70 -21.70 9.57
CA ALA A 148 12.84 -22.09 8.74
C ALA A 148 14.18 -21.77 9.43
N GLN A 149 14.32 -20.60 10.05
CA GLN A 149 15.51 -20.21 10.80
C GLN A 149 15.70 -21.07 12.05
N ILE A 150 14.61 -21.40 12.76
CA ILE A 150 14.65 -22.28 13.94
C ILE A 150 15.17 -23.67 13.55
N LEU A 151 14.58 -24.29 12.52
CA LEU A 151 14.99 -25.64 12.08
C LEU A 151 16.39 -25.65 11.46
N ALA A 152 16.79 -24.59 10.75
CA ALA A 152 18.17 -24.45 10.26
C ALA A 152 19.17 -24.37 11.42
N GLY A 153 18.89 -23.56 12.46
CA GLY A 153 19.73 -23.49 13.65
C GLY A 153 19.82 -24.83 14.41
N TYR A 154 18.75 -25.62 14.42
CA TYR A 154 18.78 -26.98 14.95
C TYR A 154 19.68 -27.92 14.12
N LYS A 155 19.52 -27.91 12.79
CA LYS A 155 20.34 -28.71 11.86
C LYS A 155 21.83 -28.40 12.01
N GLU A 156 22.18 -27.12 12.12
CA GLU A 156 23.55 -26.63 12.30
C GLU A 156 24.08 -26.79 13.74
N LYS A 157 23.34 -27.46 14.63
CA LYS A 157 23.68 -27.66 16.05
C LYS A 157 23.90 -26.37 16.85
N ILE A 158 23.31 -25.25 16.37
CA ILE A 158 23.28 -23.96 17.08
C ILE A 158 22.27 -24.03 18.24
N PHE A 159 21.15 -24.72 18.03
CA PHE A 159 20.10 -24.90 19.04
C PHE A 159 20.03 -26.35 19.51
N SER A 160 19.77 -26.54 20.81
CA SER A 160 19.44 -27.87 21.33
C SER A 160 18.02 -28.27 20.93
N LYS A 161 17.70 -29.57 21.01
CA LYS A 161 16.32 -30.06 20.78
C LYS A 161 15.29 -29.38 21.68
N ALA A 162 15.65 -29.10 22.94
CA ALA A 162 14.79 -28.41 23.88
C ALA A 162 14.57 -26.94 23.49
N ASP A 163 15.64 -26.24 23.11
CA ASP A 163 15.54 -24.84 22.67
C ASP A 163 14.74 -24.71 21.38
N THR A 164 14.99 -25.59 20.40
CA THR A 164 14.23 -25.65 19.14
C THR A 164 12.74 -25.88 19.41
N LYS A 165 12.40 -26.78 20.34
CA LYS A 165 11.00 -27.02 20.72
C LYS A 165 10.38 -25.77 21.34
N GLN A 166 11.09 -25.12 22.26
CA GLN A 166 10.62 -23.89 22.89
C GLN A 166 10.40 -22.77 21.86
N PHE A 167 11.34 -22.54 20.95
CA PHE A 167 11.19 -21.52 19.91
C PHE A 167 10.01 -21.79 18.97
N LEU A 168 9.74 -23.06 18.63
CA LEU A 168 8.56 -23.40 17.81
C LEU A 168 7.24 -23.15 18.56
N LEU A 169 7.19 -23.43 19.87
CA LEU A 169 6.03 -23.12 20.72
C LEU A 169 5.82 -21.60 20.83
N ASP A 170 6.91 -20.82 20.94
CA ASP A 170 6.87 -19.37 21.05
C ASP A 170 6.28 -18.70 19.80
N ILE A 171 6.46 -19.30 18.61
CA ILE A 171 5.81 -18.89 17.35
C ILE A 171 4.50 -19.66 17.07
N GLU A 172 3.82 -20.07 18.14
CA GLU A 172 2.47 -20.68 18.15
C GLU A 172 2.32 -22.04 17.42
N TYR A 173 3.40 -22.82 17.22
CA TYR A 173 3.23 -24.20 16.73
C TYR A 173 2.67 -25.09 17.85
N PRO A 174 1.67 -25.95 17.56
CA PRO A 174 1.21 -26.94 18.53
C PRO A 174 2.34 -27.89 18.96
N ASP A 175 2.35 -28.29 20.24
CA ASP A 175 3.41 -29.12 20.83
C ASP A 175 3.72 -30.40 20.02
N ALA A 176 2.68 -31.12 19.62
CA ALA A 176 2.81 -32.32 18.80
C ALA A 176 3.41 -32.04 17.41
N LEU A 177 3.13 -30.87 16.83
CA LEU A 177 3.68 -30.47 15.55
C LEU A 177 5.15 -30.03 15.68
N ALA A 178 5.52 -29.35 16.78
CA ALA A 178 6.90 -29.01 17.08
C ALA A 178 7.78 -30.27 17.21
N ASP A 179 7.31 -31.28 17.96
CA ASP A 179 8.00 -32.55 18.09
C ASP A 179 8.15 -33.28 16.75
N TYR A 180 7.08 -33.29 15.94
CA TYR A 180 7.12 -33.88 14.61
C TYR A 180 8.15 -33.19 13.70
N LEU A 181 8.22 -31.86 13.71
CA LEU A 181 9.18 -31.12 12.88
C LEU A 181 10.62 -31.41 13.27
N ILE A 182 10.92 -31.49 14.57
CA ILE A 182 12.26 -31.83 15.05
C ILE A 182 12.61 -33.27 14.66
N LEU A 183 11.68 -34.21 14.83
CA LEU A 183 11.87 -35.60 14.41
C LEU A 183 12.15 -35.72 12.91
N MET A 184 11.48 -34.91 12.09
CA MET A 184 11.71 -34.88 10.64
C MET A 184 13.10 -34.38 10.28
N GLU A 185 13.65 -33.40 11.01
CA GLU A 185 15.04 -32.95 10.80
C GLU A 185 16.05 -34.02 11.28
N ASP A 186 15.80 -34.66 12.42
CA ASP A 186 16.61 -35.80 12.91
C ASP A 186 16.66 -36.92 11.84
N TYR A 187 15.52 -37.23 11.22
CA TYR A 187 15.43 -38.24 10.17
C TYR A 187 16.16 -37.84 8.88
N LYS A 188 16.06 -36.57 8.47
CA LYS A 188 16.78 -36.07 7.29
C LYS A 188 18.29 -36.15 7.51
N GLU A 189 18.78 -35.75 8.67
CA GLU A 189 20.21 -35.83 9.00
C GLU A 189 20.72 -37.28 8.96
N ALA A 190 19.95 -38.22 9.54
CA ALA A 190 20.31 -39.64 9.49
C ALA A 190 20.32 -40.20 8.05
N LYS A 191 19.38 -39.76 7.22
CA LYS A 191 19.32 -40.15 5.81
C LYS A 191 20.47 -39.55 5.00
N ASP A 192 20.75 -38.26 5.17
CA ASP A 192 21.86 -37.56 4.50
C ASP A 192 23.19 -38.27 4.82
N LEU A 193 23.41 -38.65 6.08
CA LEU A 193 24.58 -39.43 6.50
C LEU A 193 24.65 -40.81 5.80
N GLN A 194 23.52 -41.50 5.67
CA GLN A 194 23.47 -42.79 4.98
C GLN A 194 23.79 -42.64 3.49
N ASP A 195 23.24 -41.61 2.84
CA ASP A 195 23.49 -41.31 1.44
C ASP A 195 24.97 -40.94 1.19
N ASP A 196 25.59 -40.16 2.09
CA ASP A 196 27.02 -39.83 2.04
C ASP A 196 27.91 -41.08 2.20
N LEU A 197 27.56 -41.99 3.12
CA LEU A 197 28.28 -43.25 3.29
C LEU A 197 28.18 -44.12 2.03
N LEU A 198 26.99 -44.23 1.43
CA LEU A 198 26.78 -44.97 0.18
C LEU A 198 27.56 -44.34 -0.98
N SER A 199 27.58 -43.01 -1.08
CA SER A 199 28.38 -42.29 -2.08
C SER A 199 29.86 -42.58 -1.89
N ASN A 200 30.38 -42.50 -0.66
CA ASN A 200 31.78 -42.81 -0.38
C ASN A 200 32.16 -44.25 -0.77
N ILE A 201 31.31 -45.23 -0.43
CA ILE A 201 31.52 -46.63 -0.79
C ILE A 201 31.56 -46.79 -2.32
N LYS A 202 30.62 -46.16 -3.03
CA LYS A 202 30.55 -46.17 -4.49
C LYS A 202 31.81 -45.55 -5.12
N ASP A 203 32.22 -44.38 -4.65
CA ASP A 203 33.39 -43.66 -5.17
C ASP A 203 34.68 -44.46 -4.94
N ARG A 204 34.82 -45.11 -3.79
CA ARG A 204 35.98 -45.98 -3.51
C ARG A 204 36.05 -47.18 -4.42
N TYR A 205 34.92 -47.82 -4.73
CA TYR A 205 34.87 -48.92 -5.69
C TYR A 205 35.20 -48.46 -7.10
N GLN A 206 34.60 -47.36 -7.57
CA GLN A 206 34.82 -46.83 -8.93
C GLN A 206 36.27 -46.38 -9.17
N ASN A 207 36.93 -45.86 -8.14
CA ASN A 207 38.33 -45.46 -8.20
C ASN A 207 39.32 -46.61 -7.92
N ASN A 208 38.86 -47.87 -7.89
CA ASN A 208 39.67 -49.06 -7.57
C ASN A 208 40.38 -48.98 -6.20
N MET A 209 39.84 -48.22 -5.25
CA MET A 209 40.34 -48.10 -3.87
C MET A 209 39.68 -49.10 -2.89
N ALA A 210 38.75 -49.91 -3.39
CA ALA A 210 38.12 -51.04 -2.70
C ALA A 210 37.72 -52.09 -3.74
N ASP A 211 37.86 -53.37 -3.41
CA ASP A 211 37.44 -54.48 -4.27
C ASP A 211 35.96 -54.85 -4.06
N GLU A 212 35.43 -55.81 -4.85
CA GLU A 212 34.03 -56.23 -4.76
C GLU A 212 33.69 -56.82 -3.38
N PHE A 213 34.63 -57.56 -2.78
CA PHE A 213 34.43 -58.18 -1.47
C PHE A 213 34.36 -57.12 -0.36
N GLU A 214 35.29 -56.17 -0.35
CA GLU A 214 35.33 -55.05 0.59
C GLU A 214 34.07 -54.17 0.47
N THR A 215 33.63 -53.92 -0.76
CA THR A 215 32.42 -53.12 -1.04
C THR A 215 31.15 -53.80 -0.54
N ARG A 216 30.96 -55.10 -0.84
CA ARG A 216 29.81 -55.88 -0.35
C ARG A 216 29.78 -56.00 1.17
N SER A 217 30.95 -56.12 1.80
CA SER A 217 31.06 -56.17 3.26
C SER A 217 30.57 -54.86 3.90
N ARG A 218 31.00 -53.70 3.36
CA ARG A 218 30.62 -52.36 3.85
C ARG A 218 29.16 -51.97 3.60
N LEU A 219 28.50 -52.58 2.61
CA LEU A 219 27.07 -52.34 2.34
C LEU A 219 26.13 -53.15 3.24
N ASN A 220 26.63 -54.25 3.82
CA ASN A 220 25.84 -55.18 4.65
C ASN A 220 26.02 -54.92 6.17
N SER A 221 26.90 -53.98 6.54
CA SER A 221 27.16 -53.54 7.91
C SER A 221 26.39 -52.27 8.24
#